data_AF-A0AA38P2F9-F1
#
_entry.id   AF-A0AA38P2F9-F1
#
_cell.length_a   1.000
_cell.length_b   1.000
_cell.length_c   1.000
_cell.angle_alpha   90.00
_cell.angle_beta   90.00
_cell.angle_gamma   90.00
#
_symmetry.space_group_name_H-M   'P 1'
#
loop_
_entity.id
_entity.type
_entity.pdbx_description
1 polymer ?
#
loop_
_entity_poly.entity_id
_entity_poly.type
_entity_poly.pdbx_seq_one_letter_code
_entity_poly.pdbx_strand_id
1 'polypeptide(L)'
;MLETQSKLLPDPDDFEGVLQMIVVANGEDQQSMEHSISSLSPQPKLLPYPEDASHSTDALSWFREAFDYVNVDLGEDFTCTIQSWIELERTKGWISSPKGIACKNRPKELTRWIINGRYNRRANEPRFGMSELASFGKSFVIWWTSLKQSASESQGQGQGRKGNGWGTLDVSGKNGWLSIVVCLKWWGMGLGEHRQEALGVDWRQSVIDVRCTLNQLVSFNASLAKTLL
;
A
#
# COMPACT_ATOMS: atom_id res chain seq x y z
N MET A 1 -67.57 -13.33 -43.40
CA MET A 1 -67.34 -13.42 -41.94
C MET A 1 -65.84 -13.55 -41.74
N LEU A 2 -65.18 -12.44 -41.39
CA LEU A 2 -63.74 -12.39 -41.11
C LEU A 2 -63.61 -12.16 -39.60
N GLU A 3 -63.13 -13.19 -38.91
CA GLU A 3 -62.91 -13.18 -37.46
C GLU A 3 -61.46 -12.76 -37.19
N THR A 4 -61.31 -11.52 -36.73
CA THR A 4 -60.02 -10.93 -36.36
C THR A 4 -59.66 -11.41 -34.95
N GLN A 5 -58.66 -12.28 -34.84
CA GLN A 5 -58.11 -12.66 -33.54
C GLN A 5 -57.32 -11.50 -32.92
N SER A 6 -57.88 -10.91 -31.87
CA SER A 6 -57.20 -9.98 -30.97
C SER A 6 -56.26 -10.77 -30.04
N LYS A 7 -54.94 -10.67 -30.25
CA LYS A 7 -53.94 -11.17 -29.32
C LYS A 7 -53.80 -10.19 -28.16
N LEU A 8 -54.21 -10.64 -26.97
CA LEU A 8 -53.98 -9.99 -25.68
C LEU A 8 -52.46 -9.84 -25.44
N LEU A 9 -52.01 -8.59 -25.25
CA LEU A 9 -50.70 -8.29 -24.69
C LEU A 9 -50.73 -8.55 -23.17
N PRO A 10 -49.68 -9.15 -22.58
CA PRO A 10 -49.62 -9.41 -21.16
C PRO A 10 -49.36 -8.14 -20.34
N ASP A 11 -49.82 -8.20 -19.09
CA ASP A 11 -49.80 -7.15 -18.07
C ASP A 11 -48.36 -6.84 -17.60
N PRO A 12 -47.90 -5.58 -17.60
CA PRO A 12 -46.51 -5.22 -17.31
C PRO A 12 -46.05 -5.41 -15.85
N ASP A 13 -46.92 -5.81 -14.93
CA ASP A 13 -46.60 -5.97 -13.49
C ASP A 13 -46.39 -7.44 -13.03
N ASP A 14 -46.43 -8.42 -13.94
CA ASP A 14 -46.12 -9.83 -13.64
C ASP A 14 -44.62 -10.15 -13.88
N PHE A 15 -43.79 -9.85 -12.89
CA PHE A 15 -42.33 -10.09 -12.92
C PHE A 15 -41.94 -11.58 -12.92
N GLU A 16 -42.84 -12.50 -12.53
CA GLU A 16 -42.56 -13.94 -12.50
C GLU A 16 -42.70 -14.56 -13.90
N GLY A 17 -43.63 -14.06 -14.72
CA GLY A 17 -43.76 -14.44 -16.14
C GLY A 17 -42.60 -13.98 -17.03
N VAL A 18 -41.99 -12.83 -16.73
CA VAL A 18 -40.85 -12.29 -17.52
C VAL A 18 -39.57 -13.11 -17.30
N LEU A 19 -39.36 -13.63 -16.08
CA LEU A 19 -38.18 -14.44 -15.76
C LEU A 19 -38.22 -15.84 -16.41
N GLN A 20 -39.40 -16.38 -16.69
CA GLN A 20 -39.53 -17.69 -17.35
C GLN A 20 -39.45 -17.63 -18.88
N MET A 21 -39.58 -16.46 -19.51
CA MET A 21 -39.32 -16.29 -20.95
C MET A 21 -37.86 -16.02 -21.29
N ILE A 22 -37.04 -15.50 -20.35
CA ILE A 22 -35.60 -15.29 -20.60
C ILE A 22 -34.82 -16.62 -20.56
N VAL A 23 -35.32 -17.64 -19.86
CA VAL A 23 -34.61 -18.91 -19.65
C VAL A 23 -34.85 -19.95 -20.75
N VAL A 24 -35.80 -19.76 -21.67
CA VAL A 24 -36.16 -20.78 -22.69
C VAL A 24 -35.61 -20.48 -24.09
N ALA A 25 -34.97 -19.33 -24.32
CA ALA A 25 -34.51 -18.91 -25.65
C ALA A 25 -32.99 -18.99 -25.90
N ASN A 26 -32.19 -19.55 -24.98
CA ASN A 26 -30.74 -19.73 -25.17
C ASN A 26 -30.32 -21.14 -24.73
N GLY A 27 -30.83 -22.14 -25.44
CA GLY A 27 -30.30 -23.50 -25.40
C GLY A 27 -29.18 -23.66 -26.41
N GLU A 28 -28.03 -23.02 -26.17
CA GLU A 28 -26.74 -23.34 -26.81
C GLU A 28 -25.62 -22.57 -26.04
N ASP A 29 -24.64 -23.32 -25.53
CA ASP A 29 -23.33 -22.87 -25.01
C ASP A 29 -23.20 -22.13 -23.65
N GLN A 30 -23.90 -22.57 -22.61
CA GLN A 30 -23.49 -22.20 -21.23
C GLN A 30 -22.14 -22.80 -20.82
N GLN A 31 -21.74 -23.93 -21.39
CA GLN A 31 -20.48 -24.59 -21.02
C GLN A 31 -19.24 -23.92 -21.63
N SER A 32 -19.40 -23.08 -22.66
CA SER A 32 -18.28 -22.35 -23.30
C SER A 32 -17.99 -20.99 -22.65
N MET A 33 -18.99 -20.37 -21.99
CA MET A 33 -18.79 -19.12 -21.24
C MET A 33 -18.17 -19.33 -19.86
N GLU A 34 -18.46 -20.43 -19.16
CA GLU A 34 -17.89 -20.69 -17.83
C GLU A 34 -16.37 -20.95 -17.86
N HIS A 35 -15.84 -21.48 -18.96
CA HIS A 35 -14.39 -21.66 -19.15
C HIS A 35 -13.63 -20.35 -19.42
N SER A 36 -14.32 -19.27 -19.84
CA SER A 36 -13.67 -17.98 -20.15
C SER A 36 -13.52 -17.07 -18.93
N ILE A 37 -14.37 -17.20 -17.91
CA ILE A 37 -14.34 -16.36 -16.70
C ILE A 37 -13.32 -16.87 -15.66
N SER A 38 -12.94 -18.15 -15.73
CA SER A 38 -11.97 -18.76 -14.80
C SER A 38 -10.52 -18.26 -14.98
N SER A 39 -10.20 -17.54 -16.07
CA SER A 39 -8.83 -17.04 -16.33
C SER A 39 -8.51 -15.64 -15.76
N LEU A 40 -9.48 -14.97 -15.15
CA LEU A 40 -9.30 -13.61 -14.60
C LEU A 40 -8.95 -13.59 -13.11
N SER A 41 -8.37 -14.67 -12.56
CA SER A 41 -7.70 -14.56 -11.27
C SER A 41 -6.57 -13.54 -11.39
N PRO A 42 -6.62 -12.39 -10.68
CA PRO A 42 -5.56 -11.41 -10.73
C PRO A 42 -4.29 -12.06 -10.18
N GLN A 43 -3.31 -12.28 -11.05
CA GLN A 43 -2.00 -12.73 -10.58
C GLN A 43 -1.44 -11.67 -9.62
N PRO A 44 -0.82 -12.08 -8.50
CA PRO A 44 -0.29 -11.14 -7.52
C PRO A 44 0.72 -10.21 -8.21
N LYS A 45 0.42 -8.91 -8.22
CA LYS A 45 1.22 -7.92 -8.95
C LYS A 45 2.43 -7.50 -8.13
N LEU A 46 3.39 -8.42 -7.98
CA LEU A 46 4.64 -8.13 -7.28
C LEU A 46 5.57 -7.30 -8.16
N LEU A 47 6.33 -6.41 -7.52
CA LEU A 47 7.33 -5.61 -8.22
C LEU A 47 8.58 -6.45 -8.52
N PRO A 48 9.24 -6.24 -9.67
CA PRO A 48 10.57 -6.79 -9.89
C PRO A 48 11.58 -6.13 -8.94
N TYR A 49 12.60 -6.87 -8.53
CA TYR A 49 13.72 -6.31 -7.76
C TYR A 49 14.44 -5.25 -8.62
N PRO A 50 14.77 -4.06 -8.08
CA PRO A 50 15.43 -3.02 -8.85
C PRO A 50 16.81 -3.47 -9.37
N GLU A 51 17.03 -3.37 -10.68
CA GLU A 51 18.28 -3.83 -11.32
C GLU A 51 19.50 -3.07 -10.80
N ASP A 52 19.38 -1.75 -10.61
CA ASP A 52 20.46 -0.92 -10.08
C ASP A 52 20.79 -1.23 -8.61
N ALA A 53 19.82 -1.70 -7.83
CA ALA A 53 20.05 -2.23 -6.48
C ALA A 53 20.74 -3.61 -6.48
N SER A 54 20.79 -4.32 -7.62
CA SER A 54 21.49 -5.60 -7.70
C SER A 54 23.01 -5.47 -7.79
N HIS A 55 23.47 -4.30 -8.25
CA HIS A 55 24.89 -3.97 -8.40
C HIS A 55 25.45 -3.13 -7.24
N SER A 56 24.60 -2.65 -6.34
CA SER A 56 25.02 -1.86 -5.17
C SER A 56 25.36 -2.77 -3.98
N THR A 57 26.62 -2.72 -3.52
CA THR A 57 27.05 -3.42 -2.30
C THR A 57 26.23 -3.01 -1.08
N ASP A 58 25.87 -1.73 -0.97
CA ASP A 58 25.02 -1.23 0.12
C ASP A 58 23.62 -1.84 0.06
N ALA A 59 23.01 -1.88 -1.13
CA ALA A 59 21.69 -2.51 -1.32
C ALA A 59 21.72 -4.02 -0.99
N LEU A 60 22.75 -4.73 -1.43
CA LEU A 60 22.89 -6.17 -1.17
C LEU A 60 22.99 -6.49 0.32
N SER A 61 23.48 -5.56 1.15
CA SER A 61 23.64 -5.76 2.59
C SER A 61 22.33 -5.70 3.41
N TRP A 62 21.27 -5.09 2.87
CA TRP A 62 20.03 -4.90 3.63
C TRP A 62 18.75 -4.80 2.78
N PHE A 63 18.82 -4.18 1.60
CA PHE A 63 17.65 -3.81 0.81
C PHE A 63 16.96 -5.01 0.20
N ARG A 64 17.71 -6.03 -0.25
CA ARG A 64 17.15 -7.27 -0.82
C ARG A 64 16.13 -7.93 0.10
N GLU A 65 16.55 -8.21 1.33
CA GLU A 65 15.72 -8.88 2.32
C GLU A 65 14.53 -8.00 2.77
N ALA A 66 14.77 -6.68 2.86
CA ALA A 66 13.73 -5.71 3.18
C ALA A 66 12.67 -5.60 2.08
N PHE A 67 13.10 -5.55 0.82
CA PHE A 67 12.23 -5.51 -0.35
C PHE A 67 11.38 -6.77 -0.45
N ASP A 68 12.00 -7.95 -0.39
CA ASP A 68 11.29 -9.23 -0.40
C ASP A 68 10.27 -9.33 0.74
N TYR A 69 10.55 -8.69 1.87
CA TYR A 69 9.65 -8.69 3.02
C TYR A 69 8.40 -7.82 2.83
N VAL A 70 8.52 -6.69 2.12
CA VAL A 70 7.41 -5.72 1.94
C VAL A 70 6.73 -5.82 0.57
N ASN A 71 7.35 -6.50 -0.39
CA ASN A 71 6.80 -6.71 -1.74
C ASN A 71 5.71 -7.77 -1.70
N VAL A 72 4.52 -7.37 -1.25
CA VAL A 72 3.30 -8.18 -1.18
C VAL A 72 2.17 -7.50 -1.95
N ASP A 73 1.23 -8.27 -2.47
CA ASP A 73 0.07 -7.71 -3.15
C ASP A 73 -1.00 -7.26 -2.16
N LEU A 74 -1.02 -5.95 -1.91
CA LEU A 74 -2.07 -5.27 -1.14
C LEU A 74 -2.87 -4.31 -2.02
N GLY A 75 -2.78 -4.44 -3.35
CA GLY A 75 -3.40 -3.55 -4.32
C GLY A 75 -2.49 -2.43 -4.82
N GLU A 76 -3.01 -1.70 -5.81
CA GLU A 76 -2.25 -0.73 -6.59
C GLU A 76 -1.71 0.43 -5.74
N ASP A 77 -2.51 0.97 -4.81
CA ASP A 77 -2.07 2.09 -3.98
C ASP A 77 -0.84 1.73 -3.14
N PHE A 78 -0.82 0.53 -2.54
CA PHE A 78 0.33 0.05 -1.77
C PHE A 78 1.53 -0.25 -2.67
N THR A 79 1.30 -0.86 -3.83
CA THR A 79 2.35 -1.12 -4.84
C THR A 79 3.05 0.18 -5.26
N CYS A 80 2.28 1.23 -5.56
CA CYS A 80 2.82 2.55 -5.88
C CYS A 80 3.59 3.15 -4.69
N THR A 81 3.19 2.89 -3.45
CA THR A 81 3.96 3.30 -2.26
C THR A 81 5.32 2.59 -2.18
N ILE A 82 5.38 1.29 -2.48
CA ILE A 82 6.66 0.56 -2.56
C ILE A 82 7.55 1.15 -3.65
N GLN A 83 7.00 1.47 -4.83
CA GLN A 83 7.74 2.13 -5.91
C GLN A 83 8.32 3.47 -5.46
N SER A 84 7.51 4.34 -4.83
CA SER A 84 8.00 5.62 -4.30
C SER A 84 9.10 5.44 -3.24
N TRP A 85 9.02 4.39 -2.42
CA TRP A 85 10.07 4.06 -1.45
C TRP A 85 11.36 3.60 -2.15
N ILE A 86 11.27 2.75 -3.18
CA ILE A 86 12.41 2.36 -4.02
C ILE A 86 13.09 3.60 -4.60
N GLU A 87 12.33 4.53 -5.18
CA GLU A 87 12.89 5.77 -5.74
C GLU A 87 13.63 6.58 -4.67
N LEU A 88 13.07 6.70 -3.46
CA LEU A 88 13.75 7.38 -2.38
C LEU A 88 15.10 6.74 -2.05
N GLU A 89 15.13 5.42 -1.84
CA GLU A 89 16.38 4.72 -1.52
C GLU A 89 17.40 4.83 -2.66
N ARG A 90 16.94 4.80 -3.92
CA ARG A 90 17.77 5.07 -5.11
C ARG A 90 18.40 6.45 -5.06
N THR A 91 17.62 7.50 -4.76
CA THR A 91 18.18 8.88 -4.62
C THR A 91 19.22 9.00 -3.50
N LYS A 92 19.25 8.05 -2.57
CA LYS A 92 20.19 7.99 -1.45
C LYS A 92 21.32 6.97 -1.68
N GLY A 93 21.42 6.41 -2.88
CA GLY A 93 22.46 5.44 -3.23
C GLY A 93 22.36 4.14 -2.45
N TRP A 94 21.17 3.79 -1.95
CA TRP A 94 20.91 2.57 -1.17
C TRP A 94 21.61 2.52 0.20
N ILE A 95 22.19 3.63 0.65
CA ILE A 95 22.94 3.71 1.91
C ILE A 95 21.99 3.55 3.09
N SER A 96 22.31 2.62 4.00
CA SER A 96 21.56 2.49 5.25
C SER A 96 22.08 3.45 6.31
N SER A 97 21.31 4.50 6.60
CA SER A 97 21.68 5.46 7.64
C SER A 97 21.67 4.83 9.04
N PRO A 98 22.65 5.14 9.91
CA PRO A 98 22.57 4.80 11.33
C PRO A 98 21.51 5.64 12.04
N LYS A 99 21.18 6.83 11.51
CA LYS A 99 20.08 7.65 12.02
C LYS A 99 18.76 6.98 11.66
N GLY A 100 17.85 6.91 12.63
CA GLY A 100 16.49 6.41 12.40
C GLY A 100 15.47 7.52 12.41
N ILE A 101 14.28 7.20 11.90
CA ILE A 101 13.07 8.01 12.10
C ILE A 101 12.77 8.09 13.61
N ALA A 102 12.14 9.19 14.06
CA ALA A 102 11.79 9.36 15.46
C ALA A 102 10.94 8.20 16.02
N CYS A 103 11.16 7.88 17.29
CA CYS A 103 10.50 6.77 17.98
C CYS A 103 9.31 7.21 18.85
N LYS A 104 9.11 8.52 19.05
CA LYS A 104 7.96 9.06 19.79
C LYS A 104 6.66 8.57 19.16
N ASN A 105 5.75 8.02 19.97
CA ASN A 105 4.47 7.44 19.55
C ASN A 105 4.55 6.23 18.59
N ARG A 106 5.73 5.67 18.34
CA ARG A 106 5.88 4.50 17.45
C ARG A 106 5.05 3.31 17.95
N PRO A 107 4.32 2.59 17.08
CA PRO A 107 3.63 1.37 17.46
C PRO A 107 4.57 0.39 18.18
N LYS A 108 4.11 -0.17 19.31
CA LYS A 108 4.92 -1.07 20.16
C LYS A 108 5.33 -2.33 19.41
N GLU A 109 4.49 -2.82 18.50
CA GLU A 109 4.72 -3.97 17.64
C GLU A 109 5.91 -3.73 16.72
N LEU A 110 5.99 -2.53 16.14
CA LEU A 110 7.14 -2.14 15.32
C LEU A 110 8.42 -2.09 16.14
N THR A 111 8.39 -1.47 17.33
CA THR A 111 9.57 -1.44 18.23
C THR A 111 10.04 -2.84 18.57
N ARG A 112 9.13 -3.75 18.93
CA ARG A 112 9.43 -5.16 19.23
C ARG A 112 10.04 -5.87 18.02
N TRP A 113 9.45 -5.71 16.84
CA TRP A 113 9.94 -6.31 15.60
C TRP A 113 11.36 -5.83 15.25
N ILE A 114 11.64 -4.54 15.43
CA ILE A 114 12.98 -3.96 15.20
C ILE A 114 14.01 -4.59 16.15
N ILE A 115 13.72 -4.63 17.45
CA ILE A 115 14.62 -5.19 18.47
C ILE A 115 14.86 -6.68 18.23
N ASN A 116 13.83 -7.39 17.75
CA ASN A 116 13.90 -8.82 17.51
C ASN A 116 14.47 -9.19 16.12
N GLY A 117 15.24 -8.30 15.49
CA GLY A 117 15.98 -8.60 14.27
C GLY A 117 15.18 -8.46 12.97
N ARG A 118 14.03 -7.79 13.00
CA ARG A 118 13.25 -7.42 11.81
C ARG A 118 12.82 -8.64 10.98
N TYR A 119 12.94 -8.53 9.66
CA TYR A 119 12.60 -9.55 8.67
C TYR A 119 13.55 -10.76 8.66
N ASN A 120 14.70 -10.68 9.34
CA ASN A 120 15.63 -11.82 9.50
C ASN A 120 15.00 -12.93 10.37
N ARG A 121 13.93 -12.60 11.09
CA ARG A 121 13.15 -13.54 11.89
C ARG A 121 11.67 -13.35 11.60
N ARG A 122 11.22 -13.84 10.44
CA ARG A 122 9.81 -13.71 9.98
C ARG A 122 8.77 -14.19 11.00
N ALA A 123 9.13 -15.13 11.88
CA ALA A 123 8.28 -15.57 12.99
C ALA A 123 7.92 -14.45 14.00
N ASN A 124 8.64 -13.32 13.98
CA ASN A 124 8.39 -12.16 14.84
C ASN A 124 7.43 -11.12 14.23
N GLU A 125 6.87 -11.40 13.04
CA GLU A 125 5.81 -10.58 12.45
C GLU A 125 4.56 -10.61 13.35
N PRO A 126 4.00 -9.45 13.73
CA PRO A 126 2.81 -9.42 14.56
C PRO A 126 1.61 -10.04 13.81
N ARG A 127 0.81 -10.81 14.55
CA ARG A 127 -0.50 -11.29 14.10
C ARG A 127 -1.55 -10.51 14.88
N PHE A 128 -2.53 -9.96 14.17
CA PHE A 128 -3.56 -9.12 14.76
C PHE A 128 -4.93 -9.78 14.63
N GLY A 129 -5.68 -9.83 15.73
CA GLY A 129 -7.13 -9.88 15.63
C GLY A 129 -7.70 -8.53 15.19
N MET A 130 -8.95 -8.48 14.72
CA MET A 130 -9.55 -7.24 14.19
C MET A 130 -9.58 -6.08 15.21
N SER A 131 -9.79 -6.36 16.50
CA SER A 131 -9.77 -5.33 17.56
C SER A 131 -8.37 -4.76 17.80
N GLU A 132 -7.36 -5.63 17.78
CA GLU A 132 -5.95 -5.25 17.91
C GLU A 132 -5.49 -4.46 16.67
N LEU A 133 -5.93 -4.88 15.48
CA LEU A 133 -5.65 -4.23 14.20
C LEU A 133 -6.19 -2.80 14.17
N ALA A 134 -7.43 -2.58 14.64
CA ALA A 134 -8.00 -1.23 14.74
C ALA A 134 -7.19 -0.34 15.69
N SER A 135 -6.71 -0.90 16.81
CA SER A 135 -5.86 -0.19 17.77
C SER A 135 -4.47 0.11 17.18
N PHE A 136 -3.91 -0.84 16.43
CA PHE A 136 -2.66 -0.67 15.70
C PHE A 136 -2.75 0.44 14.65
N GLY A 137 -3.82 0.44 13.83
CA GLY A 137 -4.08 1.48 12.84
C GLY A 137 -4.13 2.88 13.45
N LYS A 138 -4.86 3.04 14.57
CA LYS A 138 -4.88 4.30 15.33
C LYS A 138 -3.50 4.71 15.83
N SER A 139 -2.74 3.78 16.40
CA SER A 139 -1.36 4.04 16.85
C SER A 139 -0.45 4.45 15.69
N PHE A 140 -0.61 3.83 14.52
CA PHE A 140 0.15 4.19 13.33
C PHE A 140 -0.19 5.61 12.87
N VAL A 141 -1.47 5.99 12.78
CA VAL A 141 -1.89 7.33 12.36
C VAL A 141 -1.34 8.40 13.30
N ILE A 142 -1.39 8.18 14.62
CA ILE A 142 -0.82 9.08 15.62
C ILE A 142 0.69 9.23 15.43
N TRP A 143 1.41 8.11 15.26
CA TRP A 143 2.85 8.13 15.01
C TRP A 143 3.18 8.90 13.75
N TRP A 144 2.53 8.56 12.64
CA TRP A 144 2.76 9.15 11.34
C TRP A 144 2.50 10.67 11.34
N THR A 145 1.41 11.10 11.97
CA THR A 145 1.08 12.52 12.14
C THR A 145 2.17 13.24 12.94
N SER A 146 2.66 12.64 14.03
CA SER A 146 3.76 13.20 14.81
C SER A 146 5.04 13.33 13.99
N LEU A 147 5.34 12.39 13.09
CA LEU A 147 6.52 12.46 12.22
C LEU A 147 6.42 13.63 11.24
N LYS A 148 5.27 13.79 10.58
CA LYS A 148 5.02 14.93 9.68
C LYS A 148 5.13 16.27 10.40
N GLN A 149 4.56 16.37 11.59
CA GLN A 149 4.64 17.59 12.40
C GLN A 149 6.09 17.93 12.77
N SER A 150 6.87 16.95 13.25
CA SER A 150 8.29 17.17 13.58
C SER A 150 9.14 17.55 12.36
N ALA A 151 8.81 17.06 11.16
CA ALA A 151 9.46 17.50 9.93
C ALA A 151 9.15 18.97 9.63
N SER A 152 7.87 19.37 9.74
CA SER A 152 7.43 20.76 9.53
C SER A 152 8.02 21.75 10.55
N GLU A 153 8.06 21.39 11.85
CA GLU A 153 8.64 22.24 12.90
C GLU A 153 10.14 22.50 12.67
N SER A 154 10.85 21.52 12.11
CA SER A 154 12.27 21.66 11.75
C SER A 154 12.50 22.70 10.64
N GLN A 155 11.45 23.13 9.93
CA GLN A 155 11.50 24.18 8.91
C GLN A 155 11.35 25.59 9.49
N GLY A 156 10.67 25.74 10.64
CA GLY A 156 10.30 27.04 11.21
C GLY A 156 11.27 27.63 12.24
N GLN A 157 12.18 26.82 12.80
CA GLN A 157 13.10 27.27 13.85
C GLN A 157 14.47 27.70 13.29
N GLY A 158 14.59 29.00 13.00
CA GLY A 158 15.88 29.69 12.89
C GLY A 158 16.41 29.87 11.46
N GLN A 159 16.38 31.11 10.99
CA GLN A 159 16.89 31.67 9.72
C GLN A 159 18.38 31.40 9.38
N GLY A 160 19.06 30.44 10.02
CA GLY A 160 20.50 30.19 9.84
C GLY A 160 20.92 28.76 9.51
N ARG A 161 20.03 27.76 9.58
CA ARG A 161 20.36 26.39 9.18
C ARG A 161 19.58 26.03 7.92
N LYS A 162 20.29 25.81 6.81
CA LYS A 162 19.80 25.19 5.56
C LYS A 162 19.40 23.73 5.81
N GLY A 163 18.46 23.50 6.73
CA GLY A 163 17.75 22.23 6.84
C GLY A 163 16.81 22.11 5.66
N ASN A 164 16.76 20.94 5.04
CA ASN A 164 16.10 20.74 3.75
C ASN A 164 14.56 20.63 3.84
N GLY A 165 13.93 21.20 4.88
CA GLY A 165 12.48 21.13 5.15
C GLY A 165 11.94 19.74 5.54
N TRP A 166 12.66 18.67 5.19
CA TRP A 166 12.25 17.28 5.39
C TRP A 166 13.04 16.54 6.48
N GLY A 167 13.96 17.22 7.17
CA GLY A 167 15.15 16.62 7.78
C GLY A 167 14.99 15.44 8.77
N THR A 168 13.83 15.25 9.39
CA THR A 168 13.56 14.07 10.25
C THR A 168 12.97 12.88 9.48
N LEU A 169 12.37 13.13 8.33
CA LEU A 169 11.84 12.15 7.39
C LEU A 169 12.81 11.83 6.26
N ASP A 170 13.80 12.68 5.99
CA ASP A 170 14.85 12.42 5.00
C ASP A 170 15.91 11.44 5.52
N VAL A 171 15.47 10.20 5.78
CA VAL A 171 16.27 9.11 6.36
C VAL A 171 16.15 7.87 5.47
N SER A 172 17.27 7.39 4.95
CA SER A 172 17.38 6.18 4.15
C SER A 172 17.66 4.94 5.00
N GLY A 173 17.50 3.76 4.40
CA GLY A 173 17.91 2.50 5.01
C GLY A 173 16.85 1.79 5.85
N LYS A 174 17.30 0.71 6.49
CA LYS A 174 16.46 -0.13 7.37
C LYS A 174 15.86 0.61 8.57
N ASN A 175 16.45 1.74 8.97
CA ASN A 175 15.96 2.60 10.06
C ASN A 175 15.10 3.78 9.56
N GLY A 176 15.01 3.95 8.25
CA GLY A 176 14.23 4.97 7.56
C GLY A 176 12.80 4.51 7.28
N TRP A 177 12.36 4.82 6.06
CA TRP A 177 10.98 4.62 5.57
C TRP A 177 10.51 3.18 5.57
N LEU A 178 11.43 2.21 5.55
CA LEU A 178 11.08 0.79 5.73
C LEU A 178 10.14 0.57 6.91
N SER A 179 10.37 1.27 8.03
CA SER A 179 9.55 1.09 9.24
C SER A 179 8.09 1.54 9.03
N ILE A 180 7.86 2.56 8.21
CA ILE A 180 6.53 3.07 7.87
C ILE A 180 5.83 2.10 6.92
N VAL A 181 6.55 1.68 5.87
CA VAL A 181 6.08 0.73 4.86
C VAL A 181 5.68 -0.61 5.50
N VAL A 182 6.49 -1.10 6.44
CA VAL A 182 6.20 -2.33 7.20
C VAL A 182 4.92 -2.20 8.03
N CYS A 183 4.68 -1.07 8.69
CA CYS A 183 3.42 -0.87 9.41
C CYS A 183 2.22 -0.90 8.46
N LEU A 184 2.30 -0.25 7.31
CA LEU A 184 1.25 -0.28 6.29
C LEU A 184 1.02 -1.69 5.74
N LYS A 185 2.10 -2.45 5.53
CA LYS A 185 2.05 -3.87 5.14
C LYS A 185 1.24 -4.68 6.15
N TRP A 186 1.62 -4.62 7.42
CA TRP A 186 0.95 -5.40 8.47
C TRP A 186 -0.52 -5.02 8.62
N TRP A 187 -0.83 -3.72 8.56
CA TRP A 187 -2.21 -3.26 8.62
C TRP A 187 -3.02 -3.80 7.43
N GLY A 188 -2.51 -3.66 6.21
CA GLY A 188 -3.17 -4.14 5.00
C GLY A 188 -3.35 -5.66 4.96
N MET A 189 -2.35 -6.41 5.43
CA MET A 189 -2.45 -7.87 5.55
C MET A 189 -3.46 -8.29 6.61
N GLY A 190 -3.49 -7.62 7.76
CA GLY A 190 -4.44 -7.91 8.84
C GLY A 190 -5.89 -7.66 8.44
N LEU A 191 -6.15 -6.73 7.51
CA LEU A 191 -7.49 -6.45 7.01
C LEU A 191 -8.03 -7.60 6.14
N GLY A 192 -7.19 -8.28 5.36
CA GLY A 192 -7.63 -9.36 4.47
C GLY A 192 -8.78 -8.94 3.54
N GLU A 193 -9.92 -9.62 3.68
CA GLU A 193 -11.15 -9.35 2.92
C GLU A 193 -11.86 -8.06 3.36
N HIS A 194 -11.64 -7.61 4.60
CA HIS A 194 -12.23 -6.39 5.17
C HIS A 194 -11.58 -5.09 4.64
N ARG A 195 -10.74 -5.15 3.61
CA ARG A 195 -10.10 -3.98 3.00
C ARG A 195 -11.08 -2.98 2.37
N GLN A 196 -12.32 -3.39 2.09
CA GLN A 196 -13.36 -2.49 1.57
C GLN A 196 -14.23 -1.87 2.67
N GLU A 197 -14.05 -2.26 3.93
CA GLU A 197 -14.79 -1.72 5.06
C GLU A 197 -14.15 -0.44 5.62
N ALA A 198 -14.76 0.17 6.64
CA ALA A 198 -14.28 1.41 7.23
C ALA A 198 -12.80 1.39 7.65
N LEU A 199 -12.34 0.30 8.29
CA LEU A 199 -10.92 0.14 8.65
C LEU A 199 -10.00 0.05 7.43
N GLY A 200 -10.51 -0.48 6.32
CA GLY A 200 -9.81 -0.52 5.03
C GLY A 200 -9.71 0.85 4.36
N VAL A 201 -10.73 1.69 4.50
CA VAL A 201 -10.70 3.10 4.06
C VAL A 201 -9.61 3.87 4.80
N ASP A 202 -9.55 3.75 6.13
CA ASP A 202 -8.52 4.41 6.95
C ASP A 202 -7.09 3.97 6.57
N TRP A 203 -6.92 2.66 6.35
CA TRP A 203 -5.66 2.11 5.86
C TRP A 203 -5.29 2.68 4.49
N ARG A 204 -6.22 2.66 3.53
CA ARG A 204 -5.98 3.16 2.16
C ARG A 204 -5.62 4.65 2.17
N GLN A 205 -6.34 5.46 2.95
CA GLN A 205 -6.05 6.88 3.09
C GLN A 205 -4.64 7.11 3.66
N SER A 206 -4.23 6.27 4.62
CA SER A 206 -2.88 6.30 5.18
C SER A 206 -1.81 5.91 4.16
N VAL A 207 -2.06 4.90 3.32
CA VAL A 207 -1.16 4.50 2.22
C VAL A 207 -0.98 5.65 1.23
N ILE A 208 -2.08 6.31 0.82
CA ILE A 208 -2.05 7.43 -0.11
C ILE A 208 -1.27 8.62 0.47
N ASP A 209 -1.51 8.97 1.74
CA ASP A 209 -0.82 10.09 2.40
C ASP A 209 0.70 9.84 2.55
N VAL A 210 1.09 8.62 2.91
CA VAL A 210 2.49 8.18 2.95
C VAL A 210 3.14 8.27 1.56
N ARG A 211 2.45 7.77 0.52
CA ARG A 211 2.92 7.85 -0.88
C ARG A 211 3.13 9.29 -1.33
N CYS A 212 2.15 10.17 -1.07
CA CYS A 212 2.24 11.59 -1.41
C CYS A 212 3.47 12.23 -0.76
N THR A 213 3.74 11.90 0.51
CA THR A 213 4.88 12.42 1.25
C THR A 213 6.21 11.89 0.69
N LEU A 214 6.30 10.60 0.35
CA LEU A 214 7.46 10.02 -0.34
C LEU A 214 7.72 10.73 -1.68
N ASN A 215 6.70 10.92 -2.51
CA ASN A 215 6.85 11.56 -3.81
C ASN A 215 7.36 13.00 -3.69
N GLN A 216 6.86 13.75 -2.69
CA GLN A 216 7.34 15.10 -2.43
C GLN A 216 8.82 15.10 -2.00
N LEU A 217 9.23 14.16 -1.14
CA LEU A 217 10.61 14.01 -0.71
C LEU A 217 11.55 13.61 -1.86
N VAL A 218 11.14 12.67 -2.71
CA VAL A 218 11.88 12.25 -3.91
C VAL A 218 12.05 13.43 -4.87
N SER A 219 10.96 14.15 -5.15
CA SER A 219 10.97 15.33 -6.04
C SER A 219 11.88 16.43 -5.52
N PHE A 220 11.87 16.63 -4.20
CA PHE A 220 12.74 17.58 -3.52
C PHE A 220 14.23 17.16 -3.63
N ASN A 221 14.56 15.90 -3.37
CA ASN A 221 15.93 15.39 -3.50
C ASN A 221 16.45 15.49 -4.94
N ALA A 222 15.62 15.17 -5.93
CA ALA A 222 15.96 15.32 -7.34
C ALA A 222 16.20 16.79 -7.73
N SER A 223 15.44 17.72 -7.15
CA SER A 223 15.62 19.16 -7.38
C SER A 223 16.94 19.68 -6.79
N LEU A 224 17.28 19.26 -5.56
CA LEU A 224 18.56 19.62 -4.93
C LEU A 224 19.77 19.13 -5.72
N ALA A 225 19.72 17.90 -6.24
CA ALA A 225 20.81 17.33 -7.03
C ALA A 225 21.09 18.16 -8.30
N LYS A 226 20.04 18.71 -8.94
CA LYS A 226 20.18 19.57 -10.13
C LYS A 226 20.79 20.93 -9.83
N THR A 227 20.65 21.46 -8.61
CA THR A 227 21.19 22.78 -8.24
C THR A 227 22.67 22.74 -7.85
N LEU A 228 23.22 21.55 -7.57
CA LEU A 228 24.61 21.36 -7.13
C LEU A 228 25.58 21.00 -8.27
N LEU A 229 25.06 20.81 -9.49
CA LEU A 229 25.82 20.57 -10.73
C LEU A 229 25.89 21.87 -11.54
#